data_AF-A0A0Q4HDD6-F1
#
_entry.id   AF-A0A0Q4HDD6-F1
#
_cell.length_a   1.000
_cell.length_b   1.000
_cell.length_c   1.000
_cell.angle_alpha   90.00
_cell.angle_beta   90.00
_cell.angle_gamma   90.00
#
_symmetry.space_group_name_H-M   'P 1'
#
loop_
_entity.id
_entity.type
_entity.pdbx_description
1 polymer ?
#
loop_
_entity_poly.entity_id
_entity_poly.type
_entity_poly.pdbx_seq_one_letter_code
_entity_poly.pdbx_strand_id
1 'polypeptide(L)'
;MSWDDELDADEHGGPRAARERATGWQIVRRVAAYSGVVVGVVALVVGAVVAVNIVGTATNPGGFAAPAADGPHVALPPTVAQPEQTADPEELEGDVLAEGDEPTAEESTGLSGSVPVPAELPLIDADWAGRIAAATDIPERALAAYALAHIVVATEHPECGVDWATIAAIGSVESGHGSHGGRSIDDAGHVQPPIIGRALDGNGVAKIADTDGGAFDGDTTWDRAVGPMQFIPSTWAKWGGDGDGDGVADPNQIDDAALTTANYLCASGSMTTPEGWRAAVYSYNHDNDYVDKVARVAQQYAAAAA
;
A
#
# COMPACT_ATOMS: atom_id res chain seq x y z
N MET A 1 -36.65 -57.77 -37.00
CA MET A 1 -35.51 -57.27 -36.24
C MET A 1 -35.76 -55.77 -36.09
N SER A 2 -36.62 -55.27 -35.17
CA SER A 2 -36.62 -55.37 -33.68
C SER A 2 -35.24 -55.04 -33.12
N TRP A 3 -35.05 -54.13 -32.16
CA TRP A 3 -35.75 -53.88 -30.89
C TRP A 3 -35.63 -52.37 -30.54
N ASP A 4 -36.71 -51.65 -30.23
CA ASP A 4 -37.35 -51.42 -28.90
C ASP A 4 -36.73 -50.23 -28.13
N ASP A 5 -37.56 -49.22 -27.88
CA ASP A 5 -37.62 -48.52 -26.59
C ASP A 5 -39.01 -47.89 -26.44
N GLU A 6 -39.58 -48.13 -25.27
CA GLU A 6 -40.99 -48.17 -24.92
C GLU A 6 -41.20 -47.26 -23.71
N LEU A 7 -41.86 -46.11 -23.90
CA LEU A 7 -42.38 -45.18 -22.90
C LEU A 7 -43.44 -44.34 -23.65
N ASP A 8 -44.70 -44.15 -23.28
CA ASP A 8 -45.41 -44.22 -22.01
C ASP A 8 -46.90 -44.55 -22.29
N ALA A 9 -47.50 -45.41 -21.48
CA ALA A 9 -48.94 -45.53 -21.36
C ALA A 9 -49.32 -45.84 -19.90
N ASP A 10 -49.38 -44.79 -19.10
CA ASP A 10 -50.04 -44.78 -17.80
C ASP A 10 -51.56 -44.96 -18.00
N GLU A 11 -51.97 -46.22 -17.88
CA GLU A 11 -53.31 -46.61 -17.46
C GLU A 11 -53.70 -45.82 -16.21
N HIS A 12 -54.68 -44.92 -16.30
CA HIS A 12 -55.74 -44.71 -15.31
C HIS A 12 -56.69 -43.61 -15.82
N GLY A 13 -57.75 -44.04 -16.52
CA GLY A 13 -58.86 -43.19 -16.95
C GLY A 13 -59.73 -42.71 -15.78
N GLY A 14 -59.27 -41.69 -15.06
CA GLY A 14 -60.08 -40.93 -14.11
C GLY A 14 -60.65 -39.64 -14.73
N PRO A 15 -61.88 -39.21 -14.39
CA PRO A 15 -62.43 -37.96 -14.89
C PRO A 15 -61.60 -36.76 -14.41
N ARG A 16 -61.17 -35.90 -15.35
CA ARG A 16 -60.48 -34.64 -15.03
C ARG A 16 -61.42 -33.73 -14.23
N ALA A 17 -61.05 -33.41 -13.01
CA ALA A 17 -61.75 -32.43 -12.19
C ALA A 17 -61.83 -31.08 -12.94
N ALA A 18 -63.04 -30.51 -13.02
CA ALA A 18 -63.25 -29.21 -13.61
C ALA A 18 -62.41 -28.17 -12.84
N ARG A 19 -61.49 -27.50 -13.54
CA ARG A 19 -60.79 -26.34 -12.98
C ARG A 19 -61.81 -25.23 -12.73
N GLU A 20 -62.18 -25.04 -11.47
CA GLU A 20 -62.93 -23.86 -11.05
C GLU A 20 -62.14 -22.60 -11.43
N ARG A 21 -62.79 -21.69 -12.16
CA ARG A 21 -62.21 -20.38 -12.49
C ARG A 21 -62.11 -19.58 -11.19
N ALA A 22 -60.89 -19.42 -10.69
CA ALA A 22 -60.64 -18.55 -9.54
C ALA A 22 -61.21 -17.16 -9.82
N THR A 23 -62.13 -16.71 -8.97
CA THR A 23 -62.76 -15.40 -9.13
C THR A 23 -61.74 -14.31 -8.82
N GLY A 24 -61.80 -13.14 -9.45
CA GLY A 24 -60.80 -12.06 -9.30
C GLY A 24 -60.48 -11.70 -7.83
N TRP A 25 -61.44 -11.87 -6.93
CA TRP A 25 -61.26 -11.68 -5.48
C TRP A 25 -60.29 -12.69 -4.81
N GLN A 26 -60.24 -13.94 -5.28
CA GLN A 26 -59.31 -14.96 -4.78
C GLN A 26 -57.87 -14.68 -5.24
N ILE A 27 -57.69 -14.10 -6.43
CA ILE A 27 -56.38 -13.66 -6.93
C ILE A 27 -55.89 -12.46 -6.12
N VAL A 28 -56.76 -11.47 -5.86
CA VAL A 28 -56.41 -10.30 -5.03
C VAL A 28 -56.05 -10.69 -3.60
N ARG A 29 -56.78 -11.63 -2.96
CA ARG A 29 -56.41 -12.14 -1.62
C ARG A 29 -55.08 -12.86 -1.60
N ARG A 30 -54.75 -13.63 -2.65
CA ARG A 30 -53.47 -14.34 -2.73
C ARG A 30 -52.30 -13.37 -2.94
N VAL A 31 -52.45 -12.38 -3.82
CA VAL A 31 -51.41 -11.36 -4.03
C VAL A 31 -51.20 -10.53 -2.75
N ALA A 32 -52.27 -10.11 -2.08
CA ALA A 32 -52.15 -9.37 -0.81
C ALA A 32 -51.49 -10.20 0.30
N ALA A 33 -51.78 -11.50 0.39
CA ALA A 33 -51.14 -12.41 1.33
C ALA A 33 -49.64 -12.59 1.01
N TYR A 34 -49.28 -12.75 -0.27
CA TYR A 34 -47.88 -12.84 -0.71
C TYR A 34 -47.10 -11.56 -0.43
N SER A 35 -47.68 -10.38 -0.73
CA SER A 35 -47.05 -9.09 -0.43
C SER A 35 -46.85 -8.88 1.07
N GLY A 36 -47.81 -9.31 1.91
CA GLY A 36 -47.66 -9.28 3.36
C GLY A 36 -46.54 -10.19 3.88
N VAL A 37 -46.39 -11.38 3.30
CA VAL A 37 -45.30 -12.32 3.64
C VAL A 37 -43.94 -11.78 3.21
N VAL A 38 -43.81 -11.24 1.98
CA VAL A 38 -42.53 -10.68 1.49
C VAL A 38 -42.11 -9.46 2.31
N VAL A 39 -43.03 -8.54 2.60
CA VAL A 39 -42.74 -7.37 3.46
C VAL A 39 -42.36 -7.83 4.88
N GLY A 40 -43.03 -8.84 5.42
CA GLY A 40 -42.69 -9.43 6.72
C GLY A 40 -41.29 -10.04 6.76
N VAL A 41 -40.92 -10.83 5.74
CA VAL A 41 -39.58 -11.46 5.65
C VAL A 41 -38.48 -10.43 5.45
N VAL A 42 -38.69 -9.42 4.58
CA VAL A 42 -37.71 -8.33 4.38
C VAL A 42 -37.52 -7.52 5.66
N ALA A 43 -38.60 -7.19 6.39
CA ALA A 43 -38.50 -6.51 7.67
C ALA A 43 -37.78 -7.36 8.74
N LEU A 44 -37.94 -8.68 8.71
CA LEU A 44 -37.24 -9.60 9.61
C LEU A 44 -35.74 -9.71 9.28
N VAL A 45 -35.39 -9.76 7.98
CA VAL A 45 -33.98 -9.76 7.53
C VAL A 45 -33.30 -8.43 7.84
N VAL A 46 -33.95 -7.31 7.55
CA VAL A 46 -33.42 -5.98 7.89
C VAL A 46 -33.32 -5.81 9.41
N GLY A 47 -34.33 -6.26 10.16
CA GLY A 47 -34.31 -6.26 11.63
C GLY A 47 -33.19 -7.13 12.20
N ALA A 48 -32.91 -8.30 11.60
CA ALA A 48 -31.80 -9.17 12.00
C ALA A 48 -30.44 -8.54 11.65
N VAL A 49 -30.29 -7.91 10.49
CA VAL A 49 -29.05 -7.19 10.10
C VAL A 49 -28.80 -6.00 11.02
N VAL A 50 -29.83 -5.23 11.36
CA VAL A 50 -29.72 -4.11 12.31
C VAL A 50 -29.45 -4.61 13.73
N ALA A 51 -30.08 -5.70 14.17
CA ALA A 51 -29.80 -6.31 15.46
C ALA A 51 -28.38 -6.91 15.55
N VAL A 52 -27.84 -7.48 14.48
CA VAL A 52 -26.44 -7.95 14.43
C VAL A 52 -25.46 -6.76 14.51
N ASN A 53 -25.77 -5.62 13.90
CA ASN A 53 -24.95 -4.41 14.03
C ASN A 53 -25.04 -3.77 15.44
N ILE A 54 -26.21 -3.83 16.10
CA ILE A 54 -26.40 -3.28 17.45
C ILE A 54 -25.91 -4.23 18.55
N VAL A 55 -25.98 -5.56 18.35
CA VAL A 55 -25.49 -6.55 19.32
C VAL A 55 -23.99 -6.81 19.14
N GLY A 56 -23.45 -6.68 17.93
CA GLY A 56 -22.01 -6.74 17.64
C GLY A 56 -21.23 -5.60 18.32
N THR A 57 -21.87 -4.46 18.59
CA THR A 57 -21.27 -3.34 19.35
C THR A 57 -21.39 -3.49 20.87
N ALA A 58 -22.27 -4.39 21.35
CA ALA A 58 -22.60 -4.51 22.78
C ALA A 58 -21.93 -5.69 23.50
N THR A 59 -21.18 -6.54 22.81
CA THR A 59 -20.49 -7.70 23.40
C THR A 59 -19.03 -7.80 22.96
N ASN A 60 -18.29 -6.69 23.06
CA ASN A 60 -16.83 -6.73 23.10
C ASN A 60 -16.43 -6.96 24.57
N PRO A 61 -16.13 -8.20 25.01
CA PRO A 61 -15.57 -8.40 26.34
C PRO A 61 -14.23 -7.66 26.35
N GLY A 62 -14.07 -6.70 27.26
CA GLY A 62 -12.89 -5.85 27.34
C GLY A 62 -11.59 -6.65 27.19
N GLY A 63 -10.85 -6.35 26.13
CA GLY A 63 -9.59 -6.98 25.78
C GLY A 63 -8.99 -6.26 24.59
N PHE A 64 -8.29 -5.16 24.89
CA PHE A 64 -7.55 -4.29 23.95
C PHE A 64 -8.43 -3.45 23.02
N ALA A 65 -9.04 -2.39 23.56
CA ALA A 65 -9.15 -1.19 22.73
C ALA A 65 -7.70 -0.79 22.41
N ALA A 66 -7.28 -0.95 21.15
CA ALA A 66 -6.02 -0.38 20.71
C ALA A 66 -6.05 1.13 21.02
N PRO A 67 -4.93 1.73 21.43
CA PRO A 67 -4.87 3.18 21.60
C PRO A 67 -5.41 3.84 20.32
N ALA A 68 -6.11 4.97 20.47
CA ALA A 68 -6.50 5.76 19.33
C ALA A 68 -5.27 5.93 18.43
N ALA A 69 -5.42 5.62 17.14
CA ALA A 69 -4.35 5.82 16.18
C ALA A 69 -4.25 7.31 15.86
N ASP A 70 -4.12 8.14 16.90
CA ASP A 70 -3.71 9.52 16.78
C ASP A 70 -2.31 9.43 16.14
N GLY A 71 -2.22 9.64 14.82
CA GLY A 71 -0.93 9.61 14.12
C GLY A 71 0.03 10.53 14.86
N PRO A 72 1.19 10.05 15.34
CA PRO A 72 2.10 10.92 16.06
C PRO A 72 2.67 11.91 15.06
N HIS A 73 2.34 13.20 15.17
CA HIS A 73 3.10 14.25 14.49
C HIS A 73 4.48 14.36 15.14
N VAL A 74 5.36 13.40 14.85
CA VAL A 74 6.77 13.44 15.23
C VAL A 74 7.41 14.59 14.47
N ALA A 75 8.30 15.33 15.13
CA ALA A 75 9.03 16.39 14.46
C ALA A 75 9.80 15.84 13.26
N LEU A 76 9.99 16.68 12.23
CA LEU A 76 10.85 16.34 11.11
C LEU A 76 12.25 15.97 11.63
N PRO A 77 12.85 14.88 11.13
CA PRO A 77 14.23 14.53 11.45
C PRO A 77 15.17 15.69 11.10
N PRO A 78 16.16 16.00 11.97
CA PRO A 78 17.15 17.01 11.66
C PRO A 78 18.02 16.58 10.48
N THR A 79 18.29 17.52 9.58
CA THR A 79 19.20 17.36 8.45
C THR A 79 20.44 18.21 8.64
N VAL A 80 21.56 17.78 8.05
CA VAL A 80 22.79 18.57 7.98
C VAL A 80 22.93 19.17 6.59
N ALA A 81 23.40 20.41 6.52
CA ALA A 81 23.78 21.00 5.23
C ALA A 81 24.97 20.23 4.68
N GLN A 82 24.87 19.71 3.45
CA GLN A 82 26.05 19.19 2.77
C GLN A 82 27.03 20.35 2.58
N PRO A 83 28.34 20.14 2.83
CA PRO A 83 29.33 21.14 2.48
C PRO A 83 29.21 21.38 0.97
N GLU A 84 28.89 22.62 0.57
CA GLU A 84 28.87 23.02 -0.83
C GLU A 84 30.18 22.55 -1.47
N GLN A 85 30.11 21.62 -2.42
CA GLN A 85 31.23 21.35 -3.29
C GLN A 85 31.45 22.61 -4.11
N THR A 86 32.31 23.50 -3.63
CA THR A 86 32.84 24.59 -4.44
C THR A 86 33.62 23.95 -5.57
N ALA A 87 33.00 23.87 -6.75
CA ALA A 87 33.72 23.54 -7.97
C ALA A 87 34.85 24.57 -8.12
N ASP A 88 36.08 24.09 -8.02
CA ASP A 88 37.27 24.92 -8.22
C ASP A 88 37.28 25.40 -9.68
N PRO A 89 37.29 26.71 -9.98
CA PRO A 89 37.16 27.21 -11.35
C PRO A 89 38.37 26.92 -12.26
N GLU A 90 39.41 26.26 -11.76
CA GLU A 90 40.74 26.30 -12.38
C GLU A 90 41.05 25.16 -13.38
N GLU A 91 40.08 24.30 -13.72
CA GLU A 91 40.32 23.14 -14.60
C GLU A 91 39.49 23.16 -15.92
N LEU A 92 39.27 24.34 -16.51
CA LEU A 92 38.67 24.47 -17.84
C LEU A 92 39.50 25.27 -18.87
N GLU A 93 40.75 25.61 -18.57
CA GLU A 93 41.64 26.24 -19.57
C GLU A 93 42.55 25.18 -20.24
N GLY A 94 41.99 24.51 -21.24
CA GLY A 94 42.70 23.63 -22.16
C GLY A 94 42.47 24.03 -23.61
N ASP A 95 43.40 24.86 -24.14
CA ASP A 95 43.79 25.09 -25.54
C ASP A 95 42.82 24.77 -26.68
N VAL A 96 42.39 25.81 -27.42
CA VAL A 96 42.24 25.71 -28.88
C VAL A 96 42.68 27.01 -29.57
N LEU A 97 43.79 26.94 -30.29
CA LEU A 97 44.25 27.94 -31.25
C LEU A 97 43.74 27.61 -32.67
N ALA A 98 43.54 28.70 -33.44
CA ALA A 98 43.56 28.81 -34.91
C ALA A 98 42.22 28.85 -35.70
N GLU A 99 41.85 30.10 -36.04
CA GLU A 99 41.61 30.66 -37.39
C GLU A 99 40.65 29.97 -38.40
N GLY A 100 39.67 30.74 -38.88
CA GLY A 100 39.34 30.83 -40.31
C GLY A 100 37.88 30.66 -40.74
N ASP A 101 37.32 31.76 -41.27
CA ASP A 101 36.27 31.85 -42.32
C ASP A 101 34.81 31.45 -42.00
N GLU A 102 33.92 32.45 -42.09
CA GLU A 102 32.47 32.32 -42.33
C GLU A 102 32.24 32.29 -43.86
N PRO A 103 31.16 31.66 -44.42
CA PRO A 103 29.79 31.95 -43.98
C PRO A 103 28.68 30.87 -44.21
N THR A 104 27.48 31.27 -43.76
CA THR A 104 26.11 30.87 -44.16
C THR A 104 25.41 29.68 -43.48
N ALA A 105 24.30 30.05 -42.81
CA ALA A 105 23.01 29.36 -42.62
C ALA A 105 23.04 27.88 -42.19
N GLU A 106 22.53 27.57 -41.00
CA GLU A 106 21.13 27.17 -40.76
C GLU A 106 20.84 27.14 -39.25
N GLU A 107 19.57 27.40 -38.95
CA GLU A 107 18.80 27.10 -37.74
C GLU A 107 19.49 26.27 -36.64
N SER A 108 19.89 26.92 -35.55
CA SER A 108 20.00 26.28 -34.24
C SER A 108 19.84 27.34 -33.16
N THR A 109 18.60 27.57 -32.73
CA THR A 109 18.36 28.17 -31.42
C THR A 109 18.83 27.17 -30.39
N GLY A 110 20.09 27.33 -29.97
CA GLY A 110 20.66 26.64 -28.83
C GLY A 110 19.81 26.94 -27.60
N LEU A 111 18.90 26.02 -27.27
CA LEU A 111 18.42 25.82 -25.92
C LEU A 111 19.62 25.33 -25.13
N SER A 112 20.44 26.27 -24.66
CA SER A 112 21.26 26.08 -23.47
C SER A 112 20.29 25.98 -22.30
N GLY A 113 19.57 24.87 -22.24
CA GLY A 113 18.91 24.41 -21.04
C GLY A 113 20.01 23.77 -20.22
N SER A 114 20.55 24.53 -19.27
CA SER A 114 21.16 23.93 -18.09
C SER A 114 20.19 22.86 -17.59
N VAL A 115 20.52 21.59 -17.80
CA VAL A 115 19.79 20.47 -17.20
C VAL A 115 19.82 20.74 -15.70
N PRO A 116 18.67 20.82 -15.01
CA PRO A 116 18.69 20.91 -13.56
C PRO A 116 19.42 19.67 -13.06
N VAL A 117 20.57 19.86 -12.40
CA VAL A 117 21.13 18.84 -11.53
C VAL A 117 20.01 18.49 -10.53
N PRO A 118 19.69 17.21 -10.31
CA PRO A 118 18.71 16.84 -9.29
C PRO A 118 19.06 17.55 -7.99
N ALA A 119 18.06 18.07 -7.26
CA ALA A 119 18.30 18.58 -5.92
C ALA A 119 18.93 17.44 -5.12
N GLU A 120 20.14 17.64 -4.58
CA GLU A 120 20.79 16.65 -3.72
C GLU A 120 19.83 16.29 -2.57
N LEU A 121 19.65 14.99 -2.33
CA LEU A 121 18.78 14.51 -1.25
C LEU A 121 19.33 14.98 0.11
N PRO A 122 18.46 15.37 1.05
CA PRO A 122 18.90 15.86 2.34
C PRO A 122 19.62 14.77 3.14
N LEU A 123 20.78 15.12 3.72
CA LEU A 123 21.53 14.23 4.58
C LEU A 123 20.96 14.25 6.02
N ILE A 124 20.62 13.08 6.54
CA ILE A 124 20.13 12.91 7.92
C ILE A 124 21.27 13.14 8.92
N ASP A 125 20.99 13.85 10.02
CA ASP A 125 21.95 14.03 11.11
C ASP A 125 22.31 12.68 11.76
N ALA A 126 23.59 12.29 11.67
CA ALA A 126 24.07 10.99 12.13
C ALA A 126 23.96 10.80 13.65
N ASP A 127 24.13 11.86 14.44
CA ASP A 127 24.00 11.79 15.90
C ASP A 127 22.54 11.52 16.30
N TRP A 128 21.59 12.16 15.62
CA TRP A 128 20.17 11.86 15.76
C TRP A 128 19.87 10.42 15.33
N ALA A 129 20.32 10.01 14.14
CA ALA A 129 20.07 8.66 13.62
C ALA A 129 20.58 7.59 14.59
N GLY A 130 21.83 7.69 15.05
CA GLY A 130 22.41 6.73 16.00
C GLY A 130 21.68 6.67 17.35
N ARG A 131 21.24 7.82 17.89
CA ARG A 131 20.44 7.83 19.14
C ARG A 131 19.08 7.17 18.97
N ILE A 132 18.36 7.53 17.90
CA ILE A 132 17.02 7.01 17.66
C ILE A 132 17.08 5.51 17.32
N ALA A 133 18.04 5.08 16.51
CA ALA A 133 18.29 3.66 16.23
C ALA A 133 18.51 2.87 17.52
N ALA A 134 19.38 3.36 18.42
CA ALA A 134 19.63 2.73 19.71
C ALA A 134 18.41 2.71 20.65
N ALA A 135 17.53 3.72 20.58
CA ALA A 135 16.34 3.81 21.42
C ALA A 135 15.19 2.93 20.92
N THR A 136 15.16 2.63 19.63
CA THR A 136 14.05 1.93 18.94
C THR A 136 14.39 0.51 18.49
N ASP A 137 15.66 0.11 18.59
CA ASP A 137 16.24 -1.11 18.02
C ASP A 137 16.06 -1.22 16.50
N ILE A 138 15.80 -0.11 15.80
CA ILE A 138 15.75 -0.06 14.33
C ILE A 138 17.19 -0.02 13.79
N PRO A 139 17.56 -0.82 12.78
CA PRO A 139 18.84 -0.69 12.10
C PRO A 139 19.03 0.73 11.55
N GLU A 140 20.17 1.36 11.85
CA GLU A 140 20.43 2.77 11.48
C GLU A 140 20.23 3.05 10.00
N ARG A 141 20.63 2.11 9.12
CA ARG A 141 20.44 2.22 7.67
C ARG A 141 18.96 2.28 7.25
N ALA A 142 18.10 1.49 7.90
CA ALA A 142 16.67 1.52 7.65
C ALA A 142 16.01 2.76 8.25
N LEU A 143 16.45 3.19 9.43
CA LEU A 143 15.97 4.41 10.05
C LEU A 143 16.25 5.64 9.18
N ALA A 144 17.45 5.73 8.60
CA ALA A 144 17.81 6.81 7.69
C ALA A 144 16.85 6.88 6.49
N ALA A 145 16.48 5.74 5.90
CA ALA A 145 15.52 5.65 4.80
C ALA A 145 14.13 6.16 5.20
N TYR A 146 13.61 5.75 6.37
CA TYR A 146 12.31 6.21 6.86
C TYR A 146 12.31 7.72 7.18
N ALA A 147 13.43 8.22 7.72
CA ALA A 147 13.61 9.63 8.03
C ALA A 147 13.65 10.48 6.76
N LEU A 148 14.40 10.03 5.74
CA LEU A 148 14.48 10.69 4.44
C LEU A 148 13.12 10.73 3.75
N ALA A 149 12.41 9.59 3.71
CA ALA A 149 11.06 9.52 3.14
C ALA A 149 10.10 10.53 3.81
N HIS A 150 10.14 10.67 5.14
CA HIS A 150 9.35 11.68 5.85
C HIS A 150 9.71 13.12 5.44
N ILE A 151 10.99 13.44 5.28
CA ILE A 151 11.42 14.79 4.86
C ILE A 151 10.94 15.10 3.43
N VAL A 152 11.11 14.15 2.51
CA VAL A 152 10.71 14.30 1.11
C VAL A 152 9.20 14.53 1.01
N VAL A 153 8.40 13.64 1.58
CA VAL A 153 6.93 13.76 1.49
C VAL A 153 6.35 14.91 2.30
N ALA A 154 6.99 15.36 3.38
CA ALA A 154 6.55 16.57 4.08
C ALA A 154 6.75 17.84 3.22
N THR A 155 7.70 17.79 2.27
CA THR A 155 7.93 18.87 1.30
C THR A 155 6.95 18.78 0.14
N GLU A 156 6.73 17.58 -0.40
CA GLU A 156 5.89 17.35 -1.59
C GLU A 156 4.39 17.31 -1.29
N HIS A 157 4.02 16.77 -0.13
CA HIS A 157 2.65 16.50 0.33
C HIS A 157 2.43 16.98 1.77
N PRO A 158 2.55 18.30 2.06
CA PRO A 158 2.49 18.82 3.43
C PRO A 158 1.15 18.56 4.15
N GLU A 159 0.06 18.34 3.42
CA GLU A 159 -1.26 18.00 3.97
C GLU A 159 -1.42 16.52 4.37
N CYS A 160 -0.50 15.66 3.94
CA CYS A 160 -0.55 14.23 4.20
C CYS A 160 -0.36 13.94 5.69
N GLY A 161 0.72 14.46 6.29
CA GLY A 161 1.01 14.27 7.71
C GLY A 161 1.51 12.87 8.08
N VAL A 162 2.01 12.08 7.12
CA VAL A 162 2.76 10.85 7.40
C VAL A 162 4.11 11.18 8.04
N ASP A 163 4.53 10.37 9.00
CA ASP A 163 5.77 10.54 9.76
C ASP A 163 6.69 9.30 9.66
N TRP A 164 7.97 9.47 10.01
CA TRP A 164 8.97 8.39 9.95
C TRP A 164 8.63 7.20 10.85
N ALA A 165 7.94 7.43 11.99
CA ALA A 165 7.60 6.37 12.93
C ALA A 165 6.47 5.48 12.38
N THR A 166 5.52 6.07 11.64
CA THR A 166 4.52 5.33 10.86
C THR A 166 5.19 4.47 9.78
N ILE A 167 6.09 5.05 8.97
CA ILE A 167 6.79 4.31 7.90
C ILE A 167 7.63 3.17 8.50
N ALA A 168 8.37 3.46 9.58
CA ALA A 168 9.15 2.46 10.31
C ALA A 168 8.28 1.35 10.90
N ALA A 169 7.11 1.67 11.44
CA ALA A 169 6.19 0.68 11.99
C ALA A 169 5.70 -0.30 10.93
N ILE A 170 5.43 0.17 9.70
CA ILE A 170 5.11 -0.71 8.57
C ILE A 170 6.32 -1.61 8.26
N GLY A 171 7.52 -1.05 8.10
CA GLY A 171 8.72 -1.86 7.83
C GLY A 171 9.04 -2.90 8.92
N SER A 172 8.73 -2.58 10.18
CA SER A 172 8.80 -3.51 11.31
C SER A 172 7.83 -4.68 11.15
N VAL A 173 6.57 -4.38 10.81
CA VAL A 173 5.51 -5.39 10.67
C VAL A 173 5.73 -6.26 9.43
N GLU A 174 6.16 -5.68 8.32
CA GLU A 174 6.35 -6.39 7.04
C GLU A 174 7.57 -7.30 7.06
N SER A 175 8.70 -6.84 7.59
CA SER A 175 9.96 -7.59 7.46
C SER A 175 10.92 -7.46 8.64
N GLY A 176 10.52 -6.80 9.73
CA GLY A 176 11.46 -6.46 10.80
C GLY A 176 12.60 -5.59 10.28
N HIS A 177 12.28 -4.55 9.50
CA HIS A 177 13.24 -3.62 8.90
C HIS A 177 14.26 -4.32 7.97
N GLY A 178 13.78 -5.25 7.13
CA GLY A 178 14.60 -6.00 6.19
C GLY A 178 15.33 -7.20 6.78
N SER A 179 15.11 -7.53 8.07
CA SER A 179 15.82 -8.64 8.73
C SER A 179 15.15 -10.02 8.61
N HIS A 180 13.94 -10.08 8.02
CA HIS A 180 13.13 -11.28 7.96
C HIS A 180 13.89 -12.50 7.41
N GLY A 181 13.86 -13.61 8.15
CA GLY A 181 14.55 -14.84 7.75
C GLY A 181 16.08 -14.75 7.79
N GLY A 182 16.64 -13.87 8.62
CA GLY A 182 18.09 -13.73 8.80
C GLY A 182 18.78 -12.90 7.72
N ARG A 183 18.01 -12.07 7.02
CA ARG A 183 18.50 -11.14 6.00
C ARG A 183 19.05 -9.87 6.65
N SER A 184 19.73 -9.06 5.86
CA SER A 184 20.24 -7.77 6.30
C SER A 184 20.19 -6.77 5.15
N ILE A 185 20.08 -5.51 5.49
CA ILE A 185 20.25 -4.40 4.55
C ILE A 185 21.75 -4.06 4.53
N ASP A 186 22.33 -3.94 3.33
CA ASP A 186 23.72 -3.51 3.16
C ASP A 186 23.87 -1.99 3.25
N ASP A 187 25.11 -1.49 3.21
CA ASP A 187 25.39 -0.05 3.34
C ASP A 187 24.72 0.77 2.22
N ALA A 188 24.56 0.17 1.03
CA ALA A 188 23.88 0.79 -0.11
C ALA A 188 22.36 0.82 0.05
N GLY A 189 21.78 0.05 0.99
CA GLY A 189 20.34 0.01 1.23
C GLY A 189 19.63 -1.19 0.63
N HIS A 190 20.35 -2.12 0.00
CA HIS A 190 19.74 -3.30 -0.60
C HIS A 190 19.58 -4.41 0.44
N VAL A 191 18.39 -5.02 0.47
CA VAL A 191 18.16 -6.21 1.29
C VAL A 191 18.79 -7.46 0.66
N GLN A 192 19.61 -8.17 1.43
CA GLN A 192 20.37 -9.33 0.97
C GLN A 192 20.16 -10.57 1.86
N PRO A 193 19.83 -11.74 1.26
CA PRO A 193 19.20 -11.89 -0.06
C PRO A 193 17.82 -11.19 -0.14
N PRO A 194 17.23 -11.02 -1.33
CA PRO A 194 15.88 -10.48 -1.48
C PRO A 194 14.83 -11.14 -0.57
N ILE A 195 13.88 -10.32 -0.09
CA ILE A 195 12.72 -10.79 0.67
C ILE A 195 11.58 -11.03 -0.31
N ILE A 196 11.30 -12.29 -0.59
CA ILE A 196 10.17 -12.70 -1.43
C ILE A 196 9.13 -13.37 -0.55
N GLY A 197 7.93 -12.80 -0.54
CA GLY A 197 6.78 -13.30 0.17
C GLY A 197 6.23 -14.61 -0.41
N ARG A 198 5.20 -15.15 0.24
CA ARG A 198 4.46 -16.29 -0.29
C ARG A 198 3.66 -15.89 -1.54
N ALA A 199 3.42 -16.86 -2.42
CA ALA A 199 2.52 -16.68 -3.56
C ALA A 199 1.13 -16.21 -3.12
N LEU A 200 0.61 -15.21 -3.82
CA LEU A 200 -0.75 -14.69 -3.65
C LEU A 200 -1.73 -15.53 -4.49
N ASP A 201 -1.84 -16.81 -4.12
CA ASP A 201 -2.59 -17.84 -4.86
C ASP A 201 -4.06 -18.00 -4.41
N GLY A 202 -4.49 -17.22 -3.42
CA GLY A 202 -5.81 -17.31 -2.80
C GLY A 202 -5.91 -18.31 -1.63
N ASN A 203 -4.83 -19.01 -1.26
CA ASN A 203 -4.84 -19.96 -0.14
C ASN A 203 -4.56 -19.25 1.19
N GLY A 204 -5.57 -18.55 1.72
CA GLY A 204 -5.45 -17.80 2.98
C GLY A 204 -4.70 -16.47 2.86
N VAL A 205 -4.51 -15.99 1.63
CA VAL A 205 -4.04 -14.64 1.25
C VAL A 205 -4.85 -14.18 0.05
N ALA A 206 -4.65 -12.93 -0.38
CA ALA A 206 -5.22 -12.44 -1.64
C ALA A 206 -4.84 -13.34 -2.84
N LYS A 207 -5.67 -13.31 -3.87
CA LYS A 207 -5.44 -14.03 -5.12
C LYS A 207 -5.08 -13.04 -6.23
N ILE A 208 -3.79 -12.93 -6.56
CA ILE A 208 -3.24 -11.92 -7.47
C ILE A 208 -2.32 -12.63 -8.47
N ALA A 209 -2.77 -12.70 -9.72
CA ALA A 209 -1.99 -13.27 -10.82
C ALA A 209 -0.76 -12.40 -11.13
N ASP A 210 0.27 -12.98 -11.73
CA ASP A 210 1.48 -12.29 -12.19
C ASP A 210 1.16 -11.00 -12.98
N THR A 211 1.82 -9.90 -12.63
CA THR A 211 1.65 -8.59 -13.27
C THR A 211 2.92 -8.00 -13.88
N ASP A 212 4.08 -8.61 -13.66
CA ASP A 212 5.37 -8.09 -14.11
C ASP A 212 6.21 -9.10 -14.91
N GLY A 213 5.69 -10.31 -15.14
CA GLY A 213 6.41 -11.38 -15.84
C GLY A 213 7.44 -12.08 -14.95
N GLY A 214 7.29 -12.01 -13.63
CA GLY A 214 8.25 -12.50 -12.64
C GLY A 214 9.50 -11.62 -12.49
N ALA A 215 9.41 -10.34 -12.84
CA ALA A 215 10.57 -9.44 -12.87
C ALA A 215 11.15 -9.21 -11.46
N PHE A 216 10.29 -9.03 -10.45
CA PHE A 216 10.73 -8.75 -9.08
C PHE A 216 10.80 -9.99 -8.18
N ASP A 217 10.01 -11.03 -8.45
CA ASP A 217 9.87 -12.19 -7.56
C ASP A 217 10.18 -13.55 -8.22
N GLY A 218 10.42 -13.57 -9.53
CA GLY A 218 10.70 -14.78 -10.32
C GLY A 218 9.50 -15.72 -10.54
N ASP A 219 8.29 -15.35 -10.12
CA ASP A 219 7.08 -16.18 -10.25
C ASP A 219 6.19 -15.69 -11.40
N THR A 220 6.19 -16.42 -12.51
CA THR A 220 5.40 -16.06 -13.70
C THR A 220 3.93 -16.50 -13.62
N THR A 221 3.42 -16.83 -12.43
CA THR A 221 2.04 -17.31 -12.24
C THR A 221 1.27 -16.46 -11.23
N TRP A 222 1.87 -16.20 -10.06
CA TRP A 222 1.26 -15.44 -8.97
C TRP A 222 2.25 -14.39 -8.47
N ASP A 223 1.80 -13.14 -8.35
CA ASP A 223 2.57 -12.10 -7.71
C ASP A 223 2.87 -12.46 -6.24
N ARG A 224 3.99 -11.94 -5.75
CA ARG A 224 4.43 -12.03 -4.37
C ARG A 224 4.76 -10.65 -3.85
N ALA A 225 4.68 -10.49 -2.54
CA ALA A 225 5.20 -9.30 -1.87
C ALA A 225 6.74 -9.28 -1.92
N VAL A 226 7.34 -8.16 -2.31
CA VAL A 226 8.79 -8.03 -2.56
C VAL A 226 9.41 -6.98 -1.65
N GLY A 227 10.63 -7.28 -1.19
CA GLY A 227 11.51 -6.34 -0.51
C GLY A 227 11.16 -6.07 0.96
N PRO A 228 11.87 -5.13 1.60
CA PRO A 228 11.72 -4.84 3.02
C PRO A 228 10.36 -4.24 3.39
N MET A 229 9.64 -3.68 2.42
CA MET A 229 8.29 -3.15 2.63
C MET A 229 7.20 -4.03 1.99
N GLN A 230 7.55 -5.22 1.46
CA GLN A 230 6.59 -6.22 1.00
C GLN A 230 5.58 -5.69 -0.06
N PHE A 231 6.05 -4.89 -1.01
CA PHE A 231 5.20 -4.39 -2.11
C PHE A 231 4.83 -5.47 -3.11
N ILE A 232 3.59 -5.43 -3.59
CA ILE A 232 3.13 -6.25 -4.72
C ILE A 232 3.59 -5.57 -6.02
N PRO A 233 4.09 -6.31 -7.04
CA PRO A 233 4.57 -5.75 -8.30
C PRO A 233 3.63 -4.72 -8.96
N SER A 234 2.33 -5.01 -9.01
CA SER A 234 1.33 -4.06 -9.54
C SER A 234 1.19 -2.77 -8.73
N THR A 235 1.47 -2.81 -7.43
CA THR A 235 1.51 -1.61 -6.57
C THR A 235 2.79 -0.84 -6.82
N TRP A 236 3.92 -1.53 -6.92
CA TRP A 236 5.21 -0.93 -7.27
C TRP A 236 5.15 -0.21 -8.62
N ALA A 237 4.55 -0.83 -9.63
CA ALA A 237 4.38 -0.23 -10.96
C ALA A 237 3.61 1.10 -10.96
N LYS A 238 2.79 1.37 -9.92
CA LYS A 238 2.00 2.60 -9.81
C LYS A 238 2.63 3.64 -8.89
N TRP A 239 3.29 3.20 -7.83
CA TRP A 239 3.71 4.06 -6.72
C TRP A 239 5.21 4.09 -6.48
N GLY A 240 5.96 3.18 -7.11
CA GLY A 240 7.40 3.05 -6.96
C GLY A 240 8.09 4.38 -7.18
N GLY A 241 8.92 4.77 -6.22
CA GLY A 241 9.74 5.98 -6.24
C GLY A 241 11.21 5.64 -6.04
N ASP A 242 12.06 6.44 -6.67
CA ASP A 242 13.51 6.45 -6.51
C ASP A 242 13.85 7.33 -5.29
N GLY A 243 14.12 6.66 -4.17
CA GLY A 243 14.30 7.27 -2.86
C GLY A 243 15.76 7.57 -2.52
N ASP A 244 16.73 6.92 -3.18
CA ASP A 244 18.16 7.22 -3.03
C ASP A 244 18.73 8.10 -4.16
N GLY A 245 17.94 8.35 -5.21
CA GLY A 245 18.24 9.27 -6.29
C GLY A 245 19.20 8.69 -7.33
N ASP A 246 19.35 7.36 -7.42
CA ASP A 246 20.26 6.71 -8.36
C ASP A 246 19.68 6.56 -9.79
N GLY A 247 18.40 6.91 -9.97
CA GLY A 247 17.65 6.83 -11.22
C GLY A 247 16.87 5.53 -11.41
N VAL A 248 16.85 4.62 -10.44
CA VAL A 248 16.23 3.31 -10.51
C VAL A 248 15.36 3.05 -9.28
N ALA A 249 14.04 2.88 -9.47
CA ALA A 249 13.17 2.44 -8.39
C ALA A 249 13.19 0.89 -8.26
N ASP A 250 13.88 0.37 -7.24
CA ASP A 250 13.98 -1.07 -6.91
C ASP A 250 13.24 -1.40 -5.58
N PRO A 251 12.25 -2.31 -5.58
CA PRO A 251 11.55 -2.70 -4.35
C PRO A 251 12.45 -3.34 -3.29
N ASN A 252 13.66 -3.79 -3.64
CA ASN A 252 14.63 -4.37 -2.70
C ASN A 252 15.56 -3.32 -2.06
N GLN A 253 15.50 -2.07 -2.51
CA GLN A 253 16.21 -0.92 -1.95
C GLN A 253 15.32 -0.27 -0.87
N ILE A 254 15.84 -0.09 0.34
CA ILE A 254 15.07 0.42 1.50
C ILE A 254 14.61 1.90 1.39
N ASP A 255 15.39 2.80 0.81
CA ASP A 255 15.01 4.21 0.58
C ASP A 255 13.88 4.29 -0.43
N ASP A 256 13.98 3.57 -1.54
CA ASP A 256 12.92 3.47 -2.56
C ASP A 256 11.64 2.91 -1.96
N ALA A 257 11.77 1.82 -1.20
CA ALA A 257 10.64 1.17 -0.55
C ALA A 257 10.02 2.07 0.54
N ALA A 258 10.83 2.85 1.28
CA ALA A 258 10.36 3.81 2.27
C ALA A 258 9.63 4.99 1.63
N LEU A 259 10.20 5.59 0.58
CA LEU A 259 9.58 6.68 -0.16
C LEU A 259 8.27 6.24 -0.83
N THR A 260 8.30 5.06 -1.47
CA THR A 260 7.10 4.45 -2.07
C THR A 260 6.01 4.23 -1.02
N THR A 261 6.37 3.78 0.19
CA THR A 261 5.42 3.63 1.31
C THR A 261 4.80 4.96 1.70
N ALA A 262 5.62 6.00 1.87
CA ALA A 262 5.11 7.32 2.23
C ALA A 262 4.16 7.87 1.16
N ASN A 263 4.54 7.81 -0.12
CA ASN A 263 3.72 8.25 -1.25
C ASN A 263 2.40 7.47 -1.34
N TYR A 264 2.45 6.14 -1.17
CA TYR A 264 1.27 5.28 -1.17
C TYR A 264 0.28 5.67 -0.06
N LEU A 265 0.77 5.90 1.16
CA LEU A 265 -0.08 6.32 2.28
C LEU A 265 -0.69 7.70 2.04
N CYS A 266 0.11 8.67 1.56
CA CYS A 266 -0.37 10.01 1.24
C CYS A 266 -1.43 10.03 0.13
N ALA A 267 -1.38 9.08 -0.81
CA ALA A 267 -2.42 8.92 -1.81
C ALA A 267 -3.79 8.54 -1.24
N SER A 268 -3.85 8.05 0.01
CA SER A 268 -5.11 7.77 0.72
C SER A 268 -5.75 9.02 1.33
N GLY A 269 -5.10 10.19 1.22
CA GLY A 269 -5.57 11.46 1.76
C GLY A 269 -4.82 11.86 3.03
N SER A 270 -5.37 12.86 3.74
CA SER A 270 -4.74 13.36 4.97
C SER A 270 -4.78 12.31 6.08
N MET A 271 -3.63 12.10 6.71
CA MET A 271 -3.41 11.24 7.88
C MET A 271 -3.35 12.04 9.19
N THR A 272 -3.74 13.32 9.16
CA THR A 272 -3.70 14.23 10.32
C THR A 272 -4.81 13.99 11.35
N THR A 273 -5.73 13.06 11.07
CA THR A 273 -6.74 12.60 12.04
C THR A 273 -6.63 11.10 12.24
N PRO A 274 -7.13 10.56 13.37
CA PRO A 274 -7.06 9.12 13.63
C PRO A 274 -7.78 8.29 12.57
N GLU A 275 -8.93 8.76 12.07
CA GLU A 275 -9.68 8.09 11.02
C GLU A 275 -8.93 8.10 9.69
N GLY A 276 -8.30 9.22 9.33
CA GLY A 276 -7.50 9.35 8.11
C GLY A 276 -6.26 8.46 8.15
N TRP A 277 -5.53 8.47 9.27
CA TRP A 277 -4.39 7.60 9.48
C TRP A 277 -4.76 6.13 9.38
N ARG A 278 -5.84 5.70 10.06
CA ARG A 278 -6.30 4.30 10.01
C ARG A 278 -6.74 3.90 8.60
N ALA A 279 -7.42 4.78 7.88
CA ALA A 279 -7.84 4.52 6.50
C ALA A 279 -6.63 4.34 5.57
N ALA A 280 -5.59 5.16 5.72
CA ALA A 280 -4.36 5.05 4.95
C ALA A 280 -3.59 3.75 5.26
N VAL A 281 -3.43 3.37 6.53
CA VAL A 281 -2.76 2.11 6.86
C VAL A 281 -3.59 0.88 6.46
N TYR A 282 -4.92 0.98 6.55
CA TYR A 282 -5.82 -0.09 6.09
C TYR A 282 -5.77 -0.29 4.57
N SER A 283 -5.46 0.75 3.79
CA SER A 283 -5.31 0.59 2.33
C SER A 283 -4.07 -0.26 1.98
N TYR A 284 -3.02 -0.18 2.81
CA TYR A 284 -1.81 -1.01 2.71
C TYR A 284 -2.12 -2.50 2.94
N ASN A 285 -2.88 -2.80 4.00
CA ASN A 285 -3.36 -4.13 4.29
C ASN A 285 -4.77 -4.06 4.92
N HIS A 286 -5.74 -4.71 4.26
CA HIS A 286 -7.17 -4.64 4.59
C HIS A 286 -7.52 -5.52 5.82
N ASP A 287 -6.74 -5.40 6.89
CA ASP A 287 -6.90 -6.10 8.15
C ASP A 287 -6.78 -5.10 9.32
N ASN A 288 -7.80 -5.04 10.17
CA ASN A 288 -7.76 -4.13 11.33
C ASN A 288 -6.75 -4.56 12.38
N ASP A 289 -6.45 -5.85 12.52
CA ASP A 289 -5.42 -6.32 13.44
C ASP A 289 -4.03 -5.84 13.01
N TYR A 290 -3.81 -5.75 11.68
CA TYR A 290 -2.64 -5.12 11.09
C TYR A 290 -2.57 -3.63 11.42
N VAL A 291 -3.65 -2.87 11.15
CA VAL A 291 -3.71 -1.42 11.45
C VAL A 291 -3.43 -1.16 12.93
N ASP A 292 -4.02 -1.95 13.82
CA ASP A 292 -3.83 -1.82 15.26
C ASP A 292 -2.39 -2.17 15.68
N LYS A 293 -1.75 -3.14 15.01
CA LYS A 293 -0.35 -3.48 15.24
C LYS A 293 0.57 -2.35 14.81
N VAL A 294 0.39 -1.80 13.60
CA VAL A 294 1.18 -0.68 13.10
C VAL A 294 1.01 0.53 14.02
N ALA A 295 -0.22 0.85 14.46
CA ALA A 295 -0.47 1.97 15.37
C ALA A 295 0.29 1.82 16.68
N ARG A 296 0.26 0.63 17.30
CA ARG A 296 1.00 0.36 18.53
C ARG A 296 2.51 0.52 18.35
N VAL A 297 3.06 0.00 17.25
CA VAL A 297 4.51 0.07 16.98
C VAL A 297 4.94 1.50 16.67
N ALA A 298 4.17 2.25 15.87
CA ALA A 298 4.44 3.66 15.57
C ALA A 298 4.48 4.52 16.84
N GLN A 299 3.51 4.31 17.76
CA GLN A 299 3.49 5.00 19.05
C GLN A 299 4.69 4.64 19.94
N GLN A 300 5.15 3.38 19.91
CA GLN A 300 6.36 2.96 20.63
C GLN A 300 7.60 3.67 20.09
N TYR A 301 7.77 3.73 18.77
CA TYR A 301 8.90 4.43 18.16
C TYR A 301 8.86 5.94 18.42
N ALA A 302 7.69 6.57 18.28
CA ALA A 302 7.52 7.98 18.59
C ALA A 302 7.83 8.29 20.07
N ALA A 303 7.40 7.44 21.00
CA ALA A 303 7.67 7.62 22.42
C ALA A 303 9.15 7.41 22.79
N ALA A 304 9.84 6.48 22.11
CA ALA A 304 11.27 6.26 22.31
C ALA A 304 12.15 7.40 21.75
N ALA A 305 11.60 8.18 20.81
CA ALA A 305 12.29 9.31 20.18
C ALA A 305 12.05 10.68 20.84
N ALA A 306 11.15 10.74 21.84
CA ALA A 306 10.80 11.96 22.58
C ALA A 306 11.78 12.25 23.73
#